data_AF-A0A2S2KQ23-F1
#
_entry.id   AF-A0A2S2KQ23-F1
#
_cell.length_a   1.000
_cell.length_b   1.000
_cell.length_c   1.000
_cell.angle_alpha   90.00
_cell.angle_beta   90.00
_cell.angle_gamma   90.00
#
_symmetry.space_group_name_H-M   'P 1'
#
loop_
_entity.id
_entity.type
_entity.pdbx_description
1 polymer ?
#
loop_
_entity_poly.entity_id
_entity_poly.type
_entity_poly.pdbx_seq_one_letter_code
_entity_poly.pdbx_strand_id
1 'polypeptide(L)' 'MGFKDWFVDDKTGNYSVKVQCTGCQRITVVKIPSGKTFEKWSEKIKCGQCNGSWIKSA' A
#
# COMPACT_ATOMS: atom_id res chain seq x y z
N MET A 1 -1.52 19.24 -11.50
CA MET A 1 -1.49 19.30 -10.01
C MET A 1 -2.05 17.98 -9.51
N GLY A 2 -1.42 17.12 -8.71
CA GLY A 2 -0.15 17.14 -8.00
C GLY A 2 -0.03 15.78 -7.27
N PHE A 3 0.17 14.69 -8.02
CA PHE A 3 0.32 13.32 -7.45
C PHE A 3 1.68 13.12 -6.75
N LYS A 4 2.52 14.16 -6.66
CA LYS A 4 3.92 14.09 -6.25
C LYS A 4 4.18 14.54 -4.80
N ASP A 5 3.17 15.01 -4.07
CA ASP A 5 3.36 15.60 -2.74
C ASP A 5 2.94 14.70 -1.57
N TRP A 6 2.35 13.52 -1.83
CA TRP A 6 2.05 12.52 -0.79
C TRP A 6 3.12 11.43 -0.67
N PHE A 7 4.37 11.78 -0.98
CA PHE A 7 5.52 10.90 -0.77
C PHE A 7 6.52 11.52 0.19
N VAL A 8 6.02 12.36 1.11
CA VAL A 8 6.81 12.84 2.24
C VAL A 8 7.16 11.61 3.08
N ASP A 9 8.41 11.20 2.91
CA ASP A 9 9.24 10.43 3.83
C ASP A 9 8.96 10.96 5.24
N ASP A 10 8.00 10.32 5.89
CA ASP A 10 7.60 10.67 7.24
C ASP A 10 8.76 10.20 8.11
N LYS A 11 9.39 11.13 8.82
CA LYS A 11 10.54 10.94 9.72
C LYS A 11 10.34 9.86 10.80
N THR A 12 9.17 9.22 10.84
CA THR A 12 8.91 7.93 11.46
C THR A 12 9.13 6.86 10.39
N GLY A 13 10.33 6.28 10.28
CA GLY A 13 10.73 5.37 9.19
C GLY A 13 9.60 4.48 8.68
N ASN A 14 8.86 4.96 7.68
CA ASN A 14 7.68 4.35 7.08
C ASN A 14 7.82 4.61 5.58
N TYR A 15 7.71 3.56 4.77
CA TYR A 15 7.84 3.65 3.32
C TYR A 15 6.47 3.54 2.64
N SER A 16 6.30 4.29 1.55
CA SER A 16 5.08 4.25 0.74
C SER A 16 5.20 3.16 -0.33
N VAL A 17 4.22 2.27 -0.41
CA VAL A 17 4.16 1.19 -1.39
C VAL A 17 2.92 1.35 -2.26
N LYS A 18 3.10 1.28 -3.57
CA LYS A 18 1.98 1.12 -4.49
C LYS A 18 1.49 -0.31 -4.45
N VAL A 19 0.20 -0.48 -4.19
CA VAL A 19 -0.44 -1.78 -4.05
C VAL A 19 -1.63 -1.85 -4.97
N GLN A 20 -1.78 -2.99 -5.64
CA GLN A 20 -2.90 -3.28 -6.52
C GLN A 20 -3.74 -4.39 -5.90
N CYS A 21 -5.05 -4.21 -5.85
CA CYS A 21 -5.94 -5.29 -5.45
C CYS A 21 -6.07 -6.30 -6.60
N THR A 22 -5.89 -7.59 -6.33
CA THR A 22 -6.05 -8.63 -7.36
C THR A 22 -7.50 -8.85 -7.77
N GLY A 23 -8.46 -8.66 -6.86
CA GLY A 23 -9.88 -8.93 -7.15
C GLY A 23 -10.58 -7.86 -7.97
N CYS A 24 -10.18 -6.60 -7.80
CA CYS A 24 -10.85 -5.46 -8.44
C CYS A 24 -9.87 -4.50 -9.13
N GLN A 25 -8.60 -4.90 -9.29
CA GLN A 25 -7.53 -4.21 -10.05
C GLN A 25 -7.30 -2.73 -9.67
N ARG A 26 -7.79 -2.32 -8.50
CA ARG A 26 -7.61 -0.96 -7.96
C ARG A 26 -6.18 -0.77 -7.47
N ILE A 27 -5.52 0.28 -7.93
CA ILE A 27 -4.20 0.71 -7.46
C ILE A 27 -4.38 1.78 -6.38
N THR A 28 -3.72 1.62 -5.25
CA THR A 28 -3.64 2.63 -4.18
C THR A 28 -2.23 2.67 -3.59
N VAL A 29 -1.91 3.75 -2.88
CA VAL A 29 -0.64 3.89 -2.18
C VAL A 29 -0.90 3.72 -0.69
N VAL A 30 -0.12 2.85 -0.05
CA VAL A 30 -0.24 2.59 1.39
C VAL A 30 1.09 2.91 2.07
N LYS A 31 1.00 3.44 3.29
CA LYS A 31 2.18 3.70 4.12
C LYS A 31 2.43 2.46 4.98
N ILE A 32 3.59 1.85 4.81
CA ILE A 32 4.01 0.67 5.57
C ILE A 32 5.15 1.09 6.49
N PRO A 33 5.09 0.81 7.80
CA PRO A 33 6.20 1.11 8.68
C PRO A 33 7.44 0.31 8.27
N SER A 34 8.62 0.95 8.29
CA SER A 34 9.91 0.40 7.81
C SER A 34 10.43 -0.76 8.67
N GLY A 35 9.76 -1.07 9.79
CA GLY A 35 9.94 -2.32 10.54
C GLY A 35 8.98 -3.46 10.17
N LYS A 36 8.06 -3.25 9.21
CA LYS A 36 7.10 -4.27 8.75
C LYS A 36 7.20 -4.51 7.25
N THR A 37 7.17 -5.79 6.89
CA THR A 37 7.13 -6.23 5.50
C THR A 37 5.72 -6.05 4.93
N PHE A 38 5.65 -5.73 3.63
CA PHE A 38 4.41 -5.72 2.87
C PHE A 38 3.54 -6.96 3.06
N GLU A 39 4.14 -8.15 3.13
CA GLU A 39 3.41 -9.42 3.32
C GLU A 39 2.59 -9.37 4.62
N LYS A 40 3.25 -9.04 5.73
CA LYS A 40 2.62 -8.97 7.06
C LYS A 40 1.58 -7.85 7.18
N TRP A 41 1.73 -6.79 6.39
CA TRP A 41 0.73 -5.73 6.26
C TRP A 41 -0.47 -6.20 5.42
N SER A 42 -0.22 -6.84 4.28
CA SER A 42 -1.26 -7.31 3.36
C SER A 42 -2.05 -8.50 3.90
N GLU A 43 -1.51 -9.29 4.83
CA GLU A 43 -2.27 -10.34 5.50
C GLU A 43 -3.37 -9.77 6.41
N LYS A 44 -3.11 -8.61 7.03
CA LYS A 44 -4.06 -7.93 7.91
C LYS A 44 -5.04 -7.03 7.16
N ILE A 45 -4.69 -6.63 5.95
CA ILE A 45 -5.45 -5.68 5.15
C ILE A 45 -6.00 -6.39 3.92
N LYS A 46 -7.32 -6.50 3.82
CA LYS A 46 -8.01 -6.99 2.61
C LYS A 46 -8.63 -5.83 1.86
N CYS A 47 -8.87 -6.01 0.56
CA CYS A 47 -9.58 -5.00 -0.20
C CYS A 47 -11.06 -4.97 0.21
N GLY A 48 -11.52 -3.91 0.86
CA GLY A 48 -12.90 -3.82 1.35
C GLY A 48 -13.98 -3.82 0.26
N GLN A 49 -13.61 -3.65 -1.02
CA GLN A 49 -14.57 -3.68 -2.13
C GLN A 49 -14.83 -5.06 -2.70
N CYS A 50 -13.81 -5.91 -2.77
CA CYS A 50 -13.93 -7.22 -3.42
C CYS A 50 -13.32 -8.36 -2.59
N ASN A 51 -12.97 -8.09 -1.33
CA ASN A 51 -12.25 -8.98 -0.43
C ASN A 51 -10.94 -9.59 -1.00
N GLY A 52 -10.43 -9.00 -2.09
CA GLY A 52 -9.21 -9.43 -2.75
C GLY A 52 -7.95 -9.10 -1.94
N SER A 53 -6.88 -9.83 -2.24
CA SER A 53 -5.56 -9.56 -1.67
C SER A 53 -4.91 -8.36 -2.36
N TRP A 54 -4.13 -7.60 -1.59
CA TRP A 54 -3.26 -6.58 -2.14
C TRP A 54 -1.96 -7.22 -2.61
N ILE A 55 -1.47 -6.82 -3.77
CA ILE A 55 -0.15 -7.18 -4.30
C ILE A 55 0.65 -5.91 -4.53
N LYS A 56 1.98 -5.98 -4.47
CA LYS A 56 2.82 -4.84 -4.85
C LYS A 56 2.59 -4.54 -6.33
N SER A 57 2.23 -3.30 -6.65
CA SER A 57 2.25 -2.82 -8.02
C SER A 57 3.70 -2.46 -8.35
N ALA A 58 4.27 -3.15 -9.33
CA ALA A 58 5.56 -2.78 -9.92
C ALA A 58 5.46 -1.42 -10.62
#